data_AF-A0A838V1D6-F1
#
_entry.id   AF-A0A838V1D6-F1
#
_cell.length_a   1.000
_cell.length_b   1.000
_cell.length_c   1.000
_cell.angle_alpha   90.00
_cell.angle_beta   90.00
_cell.angle_gamma   90.00
#
_symmetry.space_group_name_H-M   'P 1'
#
loop_
_entity.id
_entity.type
_entity.pdbx_description
1 polymer ?
#
loop_
_entity_poly.entity_id
_entity_poly.type
_entity_poly.pdbx_seq_one_letter_code
_entity_poly.pdbx_strand_id
1 'polypeptide(L)' 'MDIVRIIYHHEGDSWWAESPDVERWYAAGDSYAEVLQLAEEGIPFALGHDAELQHYVPADERIPA' A
#
# COMPACT_ATOMS: atom_id res chain seq x y z
N MET A 1 -9.52 -16.37 4.77
CA MET A 1 -8.66 -15.65 3.83
C MET A 1 -8.92 -14.20 4.11
N ASP A 2 -7.92 -13.52 4.66
CA ASP A 2 -8.09 -12.16 5.14
C ASP A 2 -8.06 -11.21 3.95
N ILE A 3 -8.89 -10.17 4.03
CA ILE A 3 -8.95 -9.10 3.05
C ILE A 3 -8.37 -7.88 3.73
N VAL A 4 -7.28 -7.34 3.18
CA VAL A 4 -6.52 -6.24 3.76
C VAL A 4 -6.60 -5.04 2.84
N ARG A 5 -6.99 -3.89 3.38
CA ARG A 5 -7.07 -2.65 2.64
C ARG A 5 -5.72 -1.94 2.67
N ILE A 6 -5.27 -1.48 1.51
CA ILE A 6 -4.06 -0.67 1.35
C ILE A 6 -4.46 0.66 0.76
N ILE A 7 -4.14 1.74 1.47
CA ILE A 7 -4.44 3.11 1.06
C ILE A 7 -3.12 3.74 0.63
N TYR A 8 -3.06 4.17 -0.62
CA TYR A 8 -1.91 4.84 -1.20
C TYR A 8 -2.11 6.34 -1.19
N HIS A 9 -1.03 7.06 -0.95
CA HIS A 9 -0.97 8.50 -0.84
C HIS A 9 0.19 9.00 -1.68
N HIS A 10 0.03 10.16 -2.31
CA HIS A 10 1.10 10.86 -2.98
C HIS A 10 1.36 12.21 -2.30
N GLU A 11 2.60 12.41 -1.88
CA GLU A 11 3.04 13.62 -1.19
C GLU A 11 4.27 14.19 -1.89
N GLY A 12 4.09 15.33 -2.57
CA GLY A 12 5.15 15.95 -3.34
C GLY A 12 5.54 15.10 -4.55
N ASP A 13 6.76 14.54 -4.51
CA ASP A 13 7.32 13.66 -5.54
C ASP A 13 7.42 12.19 -5.07
N SER A 14 6.84 11.86 -3.90
CA SER A 14 6.97 10.53 -3.28
C SER A 14 5.61 9.88 -3.06
N TRP A 15 5.60 8.56 -3.03
CA TRP A 15 4.43 7.76 -2.71
C TRP A 15 4.62 7.06 -1.35
N TRP A 16 3.52 6.88 -0.63
CA TRP A 16 3.49 6.02 0.54
C TRP A 16 2.15 5.30 0.66
N ALA A 17 2.11 4.25 1.46
CA ALA A 17 0.91 3.48 1.72
C ALA A 17 0.81 3.11 3.20
N GLU A 18 -0.41 2.98 3.67
CA GLU A 18 -0.76 2.43 4.97
C GLU A 18 -1.88 1.40 4.86
N SER A 19 -2.05 0.62 5.94
CA SER A 19 -3.20 -0.25 6.09
C SER A 19 -3.93 0.05 7.40
N PRO A 20 -5.23 0.35 7.36
CA PRO A 20 -6.04 0.44 8.58
C PRO A 20 -6.27 -0.94 9.24
N ASP A 21 -5.96 -2.03 8.53
CA ASP A 21 -6.19 -3.40 8.98
C ASP A 21 -4.92 -4.04 9.58
N VAL A 22 -3.74 -3.44 9.38
CA VAL A 22 -2.45 -3.92 9.92
C VAL A 22 -1.82 -2.82 10.78
N GLU A 23 -1.80 -3.03 12.10
CA GLU A 23 -1.33 -2.01 13.06
C GLU A 23 0.10 -1.55 12.74
N ARG A 24 0.27 -0.22 12.59
CA ARG A 24 1.56 0.47 12.36
C ARG A 24 2.28 0.04 11.09
N TRP A 25 1.58 -0.56 10.14
CA TRP A 25 2.16 -0.89 8.85
C TRP A 25 2.14 0.32 7.92
N TYR A 26 3.29 0.60 7.30
CA TYR A 26 3.43 1.60 6.26
C TYR A 26 4.60 1.23 5.33
N ALA A 27 4.52 1.67 4.08
CA ALA A 27 5.59 1.55 3.08
C ALA A 27 5.71 2.87 2.31
N ALA A 28 6.92 3.27 1.92
CA ALA A 28 7.15 4.50 1.17
C ALA A 28 8.23 4.28 0.10
N GLY A 29 8.13 5.02 -1.00
CA GLY A 29 9.01 4.90 -2.15
C GLY A 29 8.88 6.10 -3.09
N ASP A 30 9.69 6.10 -4.14
CA ASP A 30 9.78 7.20 -5.11
C ASP A 30 8.67 7.10 -6.18
N SER A 31 7.94 5.99 -6.26
CA SER A 31 6.87 5.80 -7.24
C SER A 31 5.73 4.92 -6.73
N TYR A 32 4.54 5.09 -7.32
CA TYR A 32 3.37 4.24 -7.02
C TYR A 32 3.68 2.76 -7.23
N ALA A 33 4.35 2.41 -8.33
CA ALA A 33 4.69 1.03 -8.67
C ALA A 33 5.61 0.38 -7.62
N GLU A 34 6.59 1.14 -7.11
CA GLU A 34 7.47 0.68 -6.03
C GLU A 34 6.67 0.43 -4.75
N VAL A 35 5.83 1.38 -4.33
CA VAL A 35 5.04 1.24 -3.10
C VAL A 35 4.01 0.12 -3.20
N LEU A 36 3.42 -0.08 -4.39
CA LEU A 36 2.54 -1.21 -4.67
C LEU A 36 3.28 -2.54 -4.49
N GLN A 37 4.48 -2.68 -5.05
CA GLN A 37 5.28 -3.88 -4.86
C GLN A 37 5.64 -4.10 -3.38
N LEU A 38 6.01 -3.04 -2.66
CA LEU A 38 6.28 -3.11 -1.23
C LEU A 38 5.04 -3.54 -0.42
N ALA A 39 3.83 -3.17 -0.83
CA ALA A 39 2.60 -3.63 -0.21
C ALA A 39 2.32 -5.11 -0.45
N GLU A 40 2.47 -5.56 -1.71
CA GLU A 40 2.31 -6.98 -2.12
C GLU A 40 3.26 -7.92 -1.36
N GLU A 41 4.49 -7.48 -1.09
CA GLU A 41 5.47 -8.27 -0.34
C GLU A 41 5.36 -8.08 1.18
N GLY A 42 5.12 -6.83 1.62
CA GLY A 42 5.22 -6.42 3.01
C GLY A 42 4.04 -6.84 3.88
N ILE A 43 2.83 -6.90 3.32
CA ILE A 43 1.63 -7.30 4.07
C ILE A 43 1.67 -8.79 4.42
N PRO A 44 1.89 -9.72 3.48
CA PRO A 44 2.02 -11.13 3.83
C PRO A 44 3.16 -11.40 4.82
N PHE A 45 4.27 -10.67 4.69
CA PHE A 45 5.38 -10.74 5.64
C PHE A 45 4.97 -10.31 7.05
N ALA A 46 4.26 -9.18 7.18
CA ALA A 46 3.81 -8.67 8.48
C ALA A 46 2.76 -9.58 9.15
N LEU A 47 1.89 -10.22 8.37
CA LEU A 47 0.86 -11.14 8.86
C LEU A 47 1.41 -12.56 9.12
N GLY A 48 2.50 -12.94 8.46
CA GLY A 48 3.06 -14.29 8.50
C GLY A 48 2.29 -15.30 7.65
N HIS A 49 1.39 -14.84 6.78
CA HIS A 49 0.61 -15.65 5.85
C HIS A 49 0.09 -14.79 4.69
N ASP A 50 -0.37 -15.43 3.62
CA ASP A 50 -0.97 -14.73 2.48
C ASP A 50 -2.30 -14.06 2.85
N ALA A 51 -2.60 -12.95 2.18
CA ALA A 51 -3.85 -12.20 2.29
C ALA A 51 -4.28 -11.67 0.91
N GLU A 52 -5.58 -11.45 0.72
CA GLU A 52 -6.08 -10.73 -0.44
C GLU A 52 -5.93 -9.23 -0.20
N LEU A 53 -5.25 -8.53 -1.11
CA LEU A 53 -5.01 -7.09 -0.99
C LEU A 53 -6.02 -6.31 -1.83
N GLN A 54 -6.65 -5.32 -1.20
CA GLN A 54 -7.51 -4.35 -1.86
C GLN A 54 -6.82 -2.99 -1.88
N HIS A 55 -6.50 -2.52 -3.08
CA HIS A 55 -5.71 -1.32 -3.30
C HIS A 55 -6.60 -0.10 -3.56
N TYR A 56 -6.37 0.97 -2.81
CA TYR A 56 -7.15 2.20 -2.88
C TYR A 56 -6.24 3.40 -3.10
N VAL A 57 -6.58 4.19 -4.10
CA VAL A 57 -5.98 5.50 -4.36
C VAL A 57 -7.10 6.55 -4.21
N PRO A 58 -6.96 7.55 -3.32
CA PRO A 58 -7.95 8.61 -3.17
C PRO A 58 -8.24 9.32 -4.51
N ALA A 59 -9.49 9.73 -4.74
CA ALA A 59 -9.95 10.21 -6.04
C ALA A 59 -9.23 11.49 -6.54
N ASP A 60 -8.64 12.26 -5.63
CA ASP A 60 -7.89 13.48 -5.96
C ASP A 60 -6.43 13.18 -6.36
N GLU A 61 -5.98 11.95 -6.18
CA GLU A 61 -4.62 11.48 -6.49
C GLU A 61 -4.53 11.03 -7.95
N ARG A 62 -3.57 11.58 -8.71
CA ARG A 62 -3.31 11.13 -10.09
C ARG A 62 -2.17 10.13 -10.10
N ILE A 63 -2.49 8.87 -10.42
CA ILE A 63 -1.47 7.85 -10.64
C ILE A 63 -0.73 8.19 -11.96
N PRO A 64 0.60 8.42 -11.93
CA PRO A 64 1.38 8.58 -13.16
C PRO A 64 1.32 7.28 -13.97
N ALA A 65 1.21 7.43 -15.30
CA ALA A 65 1.10 6.30 -16.24
C ALA A 65 2.42 5.52 -16.39
#